data_AF-A0A5J4R184-F1
#
_entry.id   AF-A0A5J4R184-F1
#
_cell.length_a   1.000
_cell.length_b   1.000
_cell.length_c   1.000
_cell.angle_alpha   90.00
_cell.angle_beta   90.00
_cell.angle_gamma   90.00
#
_symmetry.space_group_name_H-M   'P 1'
#
loop_
_entity.id
_entity.type
_entity.pdbx_description
1 polymer ?
#
loop_
_entity_poly.entity_id
_entity_poly.type
_entity_poly.pdbx_seq_one_letter_code
_entity_poly.pdbx_strand_id
1 'polypeptide(L)'
;MPRGNALIVGLGGSGRQSLIRLAAHIDGCRFETVEVTKSYGQQEFREDLKKSLRIAGEKATQCVLYISDNHIVKESFLEDINNLLNIGEIPNIWKPEEIDELVESVRPLAKDAGKGLGADDVMTYFNTLVRHHLRLLVAIIALAVLNASEGNPARRHYRT
;
A
#
# COMPACT_ATOMS: atom_id res chain seq x y z
N MET A 1 14.27 3.98 -7.24
CA MET A 1 13.83 2.86 -8.12
C MET A 1 12.33 2.99 -8.35
N PRO A 2 11.84 2.96 -9.59
CA PRO A 2 10.40 2.84 -9.84
C PRO A 2 9.92 1.46 -9.36
N ARG A 3 8.79 1.39 -8.64
CA ARG A 3 8.16 0.13 -8.16
C ARG A 3 8.90 -0.64 -7.05
N GLY A 4 9.65 0.07 -6.20
CA GLY A 4 10.36 -0.53 -5.06
C GLY A 4 9.47 -0.78 -3.84
N ASN A 5 8.66 -1.83 -3.88
CA ASN A 5 7.99 -2.36 -2.68
C ASN A 5 8.96 -3.27 -1.92
N ALA A 6 8.84 -3.37 -0.59
CA ALA A 6 9.68 -4.28 0.19
C ALA A 6 8.94 -4.97 1.33
N LEU A 7 9.36 -6.20 1.60
CA LEU A 7 8.93 -7.03 2.73
C LEU A 7 10.06 -7.10 3.76
N ILE A 8 9.76 -6.73 5.00
CA ILE A 8 10.74 -6.64 6.07
C ILE A 8 10.39 -7.67 7.14
N VAL A 9 11.19 -8.72 7.24
CA VAL A 9 11.03 -9.79 8.23
C VAL A 9 11.99 -9.57 9.39
N GLY A 10 11.50 -9.65 10.62
CA GLY A 10 12.34 -9.45 11.80
C GLY A 10 11.61 -9.68 13.12
N LEU A 11 12.35 -9.65 14.23
CA LEU A 11 11.77 -9.79 15.57
C LEU A 11 10.95 -8.54 15.95
N GLY A 12 9.95 -8.72 16.82
CA GLY A 12 9.21 -7.60 17.41
C GLY A 12 10.13 -6.65 18.19
N GLY A 13 9.86 -5.34 18.17
CA GLY A 13 10.66 -4.36 18.92
C GLY A 13 12.02 -3.98 18.32
N SER A 14 12.39 -4.51 17.15
CA SER A 14 13.67 -4.26 16.47
C SER A 14 13.88 -2.83 15.90
N GLY A 15 12.95 -1.89 16.14
CA GLY A 15 13.06 -0.51 15.64
C GLY A 15 12.82 -0.32 14.14
N ARG A 16 12.31 -1.34 13.43
CA ARG A 16 12.07 -1.31 11.98
C ARG A 16 11.24 -0.11 11.54
N GLN A 17 10.11 0.15 12.20
CA GLN A 17 9.25 1.28 11.87
C GLN A 17 10.00 2.62 12.04
N SER A 18 10.76 2.77 13.13
CA SER A 18 11.56 3.98 13.36
C SER A 18 12.63 4.17 12.29
N LEU A 19 13.32 3.10 11.88
CA LEU A 19 14.34 3.16 10.84
C LEU A 19 13.73 3.48 9.46
N ILE A 20 12.59 2.88 9.12
CA ILE A 20 11.87 3.17 7.88
C ILE A 20 11.40 4.62 7.87
N ARG A 21 10.81 5.10 8.97
CA ARG A 21 10.36 6.49 9.09
C ARG A 21 11.52 7.46 8.98
N LEU A 22 12.66 7.15 9.59
CA LEU A 22 13.89 7.92 9.46
C LEU A 22 14.40 7.93 8.01
N ALA A 23 14.44 6.77 7.35
CA ALA A 23 14.86 6.66 5.96
C ALA A 23 13.94 7.43 5.02
N ALA A 24 12.62 7.35 5.22
CA ALA A 24 11.63 8.13 4.47
C ALA A 24 11.86 9.64 4.67
N HIS A 25 12.13 10.07 5.90
CA HIS A 25 12.45 11.46 6.20
C HIS A 25 13.73 11.95 5.48
N ILE A 26 14.79 11.13 5.47
CA ILE A 26 16.04 11.44 4.77
C ILE A 26 15.83 11.53 3.25
N ASP A 27 14.99 10.67 2.68
CA ASP A 27 14.65 10.66 1.24
C ASP A 27 13.58 11.71 0.87
N GLY A 28 13.13 12.54 1.82
CA GLY A 28 12.05 13.51 1.60
C GLY A 28 10.70 12.88 1.24
N CYS A 29 10.54 11.58 1.50
CA CYS A 29 9.30 10.85 1.26
C CYS A 29 8.31 11.04 2.41
N ARG A 30 7.04 11.16 2.05
CA ARG A 30 5.97 11.14 3.03
C ARG A 30 5.84 9.73 3.63
N PHE A 31 5.75 9.63 4.95
CA PHE A 31 5.54 8.36 5.64
C PHE A 31 4.08 8.26 6.09
N GLU A 32 3.37 7.26 5.59
CA GLU A 32 1.98 6.96 5.96
C GLU A 32 1.92 5.56 6.60
N THR A 33 1.01 5.39 7.54
CA THR A 33 0.69 4.11 8.18
C THR A 33 -0.78 4.11 8.52
N VAL A 34 -1.36 2.93 8.67
CA VAL A 34 -2.74 2.80 9.15
C VAL A 34 -2.81 2.95 10.67
N GLU A 35 -3.92 3.47 11.16
CA GLU A 35 -4.20 3.64 12.59
C GLU A 35 -5.33 2.70 13.03
N VAL A 36 -4.95 1.53 13.53
CA VAL A 36 -5.93 0.51 13.93
C VAL A 36 -6.57 0.88 15.26
N THR A 37 -7.90 1.02 15.23
CA THR A 37 -8.76 1.20 16.40
C THR A 37 -9.54 -0.09 16.73
N LYS A 38 -10.23 -0.14 17.86
CA LYS A 38 -11.00 -1.35 18.27
C LYS A 38 -12.10 -1.75 17.27
N SER A 39 -12.64 -0.78 16.54
CA SER A 39 -13.69 -0.98 15.53
C SER A 39 -13.15 -1.00 14.10
N TYR A 40 -11.83 -1.09 13.91
CA TYR A 40 -11.21 -1.00 12.60
C TYR A 40 -11.57 -2.20 11.71
N GLY A 41 -12.22 -1.92 10.59
CA GLY A 41 -12.67 -2.90 9.61
C GLY A 41 -12.13 -2.62 8.21
N GLN A 42 -12.76 -3.26 7.23
CA GLN A 42 -12.36 -3.15 5.82
C GLN A 42 -12.55 -1.74 5.29
N GLN A 43 -13.61 -1.06 5.74
CA GLN A 43 -13.94 0.26 5.25
C GLN A 43 -12.89 1.26 5.70
N GLU A 44 -12.54 1.27 6.99
CA GLU A 44 -11.51 2.13 7.56
C GLU A 44 -10.14 1.88 6.91
N PHE A 45 -9.82 0.61 6.66
CA PHE A 45 -8.62 0.23 5.94
C PHE A 45 -8.57 0.81 4.53
N ARG A 46 -9.64 0.63 3.75
CA ARG A 46 -9.71 1.20 2.39
C ARG A 46 -9.64 2.72 2.40
N GLU A 47 -10.23 3.39 3.38
CA GLU A 47 -10.11 4.84 3.53
C GLU A 47 -8.67 5.29 3.80
N ASP A 48 -7.91 4.56 4.62
CA ASP A 48 -6.48 4.86 4.83
C ASP A 48 -5.63 4.59 3.58
N LEU A 49 -5.96 3.55 2.81
CA LEU A 49 -5.33 3.30 1.52
C LEU A 49 -5.63 4.42 0.53
N LYS A 50 -6.89 4.88 0.44
CA LYS A 50 -7.28 6.00 -0.42
C LYS A 50 -6.48 7.27 -0.14
N LYS A 51 -6.27 7.61 1.14
CA LYS A 51 -5.43 8.76 1.53
C LYS A 51 -4.03 8.65 0.93
N SER A 52 -3.41 7.47 1.04
CA SER A 52 -2.09 7.19 0.50
C SER A 52 -2.07 7.24 -1.04
N LEU A 53 -3.11 6.71 -1.69
CA LEU A 53 -3.27 6.75 -3.14
C LEU A 53 -3.43 8.18 -3.65
N ARG A 54 -4.22 9.03 -2.98
CA ARG A 54 -4.38 10.45 -3.35
C ARG A 54 -3.06 11.22 -3.20
N ILE A 55 -2.29 10.99 -2.13
CA ILE A 55 -0.96 11.61 -1.97
C ILE A 55 -0.03 11.23 -3.13
N ALA A 56 0.00 9.96 -3.51
CA ALA A 56 0.88 9.47 -4.56
C ALA A 56 0.40 9.90 -5.98
N GLY A 57 -0.91 9.85 -6.23
CA GLY A 57 -1.49 10.06 -7.55
C GLY A 57 -1.96 11.49 -7.84
N GLU A 58 -2.63 12.17 -6.90
CA GLU A 58 -3.08 13.55 -7.11
C GLU A 58 -1.95 14.56 -6.88
N LYS A 59 -1.17 14.37 -5.80
CA LYS A 59 -0.11 15.33 -5.42
C LYS A 59 1.24 14.99 -6.04
N ALA A 60 1.33 13.92 -6.82
CA ALA A 60 2.57 13.42 -7.39
C ALA A 60 3.73 13.31 -6.37
N THR A 61 3.43 13.00 -5.11
CA THR A 61 4.39 13.06 -3.99
C THR A 61 4.86 11.66 -3.62
N GLN A 62 6.19 11.47 -3.53
CA GLN A 62 6.77 10.21 -3.08
C GLN A 62 6.28 9.86 -1.67
N CYS A 63 5.71 8.67 -1.51
CA CYS A 63 5.06 8.24 -0.30
C CYS A 63 5.42 6.78 0.02
N VAL A 64 5.71 6.52 1.29
CA VAL A 64 5.92 5.19 1.85
C VAL A 64 4.70 4.85 2.69
N LEU A 65 3.95 3.82 2.28
CA LEU A 65 2.90 3.23 3.10
C LEU A 65 3.48 2.06 3.88
N TYR A 66 3.51 2.17 5.20
CA TYR A 66 3.96 1.12 6.11
C TYR A 66 2.77 0.35 6.68
N ILE A 67 2.81 -0.98 6.54
CA ILE A 67 1.84 -1.90 7.13
C ILE A 67 2.60 -2.95 7.94
N SER A 68 2.20 -3.14 9.20
CA SER A 68 2.72 -4.22 10.04
C SER A 68 1.71 -5.36 10.14
N ASP A 69 2.15 -6.54 10.57
CA ASP A 69 1.27 -7.67 10.91
C ASP A 69 0.19 -7.30 11.93
N ASN A 70 0.51 -6.47 12.93
CA ASN A 70 -0.48 -5.94 13.89
C ASN A 70 -1.59 -5.10 13.22
N HIS A 71 -1.34 -4.58 12.03
CA HIS A 71 -2.34 -3.80 11.28
C HIS A 71 -3.29 -4.69 10.45
N ILE A 72 -2.95 -5.97 10.25
CA ILE A 72 -3.69 -6.89 9.41
C ILE A 72 -4.70 -7.64 10.29
N VAL A 73 -5.87 -7.05 10.47
CA VAL A 73 -6.92 -7.59 11.35
C VAL A 73 -7.84 -8.59 10.62
N LYS A 74 -7.89 -8.52 9.28
CA LYS A 74 -8.73 -9.39 8.43
C LYS A 74 -7.95 -9.87 7.22
N GLU A 75 -8.25 -11.08 6.75
CA GLU A 75 -7.63 -11.64 5.54
C GLU A 75 -7.88 -10.77 4.30
N SER A 76 -9.04 -10.13 4.20
CA SER A 76 -9.39 -9.19 3.13
C SER A 76 -8.47 -7.96 3.04
N PHE A 77 -7.67 -7.66 4.07
CA PHE A 77 -6.64 -6.60 3.98
C PHE A 77 -5.47 -7.07 3.11
N LEU A 78 -5.13 -8.36 3.20
CA LEU A 78 -4.06 -8.96 2.39
C LEU A 78 -4.44 -9.01 0.91
N GLU A 79 -5.72 -9.20 0.59
CA GLU A 79 -6.22 -9.15 -0.80
C GLU A 79 -6.01 -7.75 -1.41
N ASP A 80 -6.40 -6.70 -0.69
CA ASP A 80 -6.20 -5.31 -1.12
C ASP A 80 -4.71 -4.95 -1.23
N ILE A 81 -3.88 -5.39 -0.28
CA ILE A 81 -2.41 -5.25 -0.34
C ILE A 81 -1.85 -5.96 -1.58
N ASN A 82 -2.29 -7.19 -1.85
CA ASN A 82 -1.84 -7.97 -2.99
C ASN A 82 -2.23 -7.31 -4.32
N ASN A 83 -3.43 -6.72 -4.40
CA ASN A 83 -3.85 -5.95 -5.56
C ASN A 83 -2.95 -4.72 -5.78
N LEU A 84 -2.63 -3.96 -4.71
CA LEU A 84 -1.66 -2.86 -4.80
C LEU A 84 -0.26 -3.31 -5.25
N LEU A 85 0.20 -4.47 -4.78
CA LEU A 85 1.53 -4.99 -5.17
C LEU A 85 1.59 -5.43 -6.64
N ASN A 86 0.55 -6.10 -7.13
CA ASN A 86 0.54 -6.71 -8.47
C ASN A 86 0.12 -5.72 -9.56
N ILE A 87 -0.96 -4.97 -9.32
CA ILE A 87 -1.59 -4.10 -10.30
C ILE A 87 -1.63 -2.63 -9.85
N GLY A 88 -1.10 -2.28 -8.68
CA GLY A 88 -1.00 -0.88 -8.25
C GLY A 88 -2.34 -0.17 -8.07
N GLU A 89 -3.45 -0.91 -8.01
CA GLU A 89 -4.80 -0.41 -7.81
C GLU A 89 -5.62 -1.43 -7.01
N ILE A 90 -6.72 -0.98 -6.42
CA ILE A 90 -7.67 -1.84 -5.70
C ILE A 90 -9.02 -1.75 -6.41
N PRO A 91 -9.61 -2.89 -6.82
CA PRO A 91 -10.91 -2.89 -7.47
C PRO A 91 -12.00 -2.28 -6.59
N ASN A 92 -12.84 -1.42 -7.18
CA ASN A 92 -13.99 -0.79 -6.53
C ASN A 92 -13.63 -0.07 -5.20
N ILE A 93 -12.42 0.47 -5.11
CA ILE A 93 -12.04 1.27 -3.95
C ILE A 93 -12.73 2.63 -3.95
N TRP A 94 -12.86 3.25 -5.12
CA TRP A 94 -13.49 4.55 -5.30
C TRP A 94 -14.99 4.43 -5.55
N LYS A 95 -15.76 5.33 -4.94
CA LYS A 95 -17.15 5.58 -5.32
C LYS A 95 -17.21 6.43 -6.59
N PRO A 96 -18.32 6.40 -7.35
CA PRO A 96 -18.47 7.19 -8.57
C PRO A 96 -18.16 8.68 -8.36
N GLU A 97 -18.63 9.26 -7.26
CA GLU A 97 -18.42 10.68 -6.95
C GLU A 97 -16.93 10.98 -6.67
N GLU A 98 -16.22 10.05 -6.04
CA GLU A 98 -14.77 10.18 -5.80
C GLU A 98 -13.96 10.07 -7.09
N ILE A 99 -14.44 9.29 -8.07
CA ILE A 99 -13.78 9.17 -9.38
C ILE A 99 -13.87 10.50 -10.13
N ASP A 100 -15.04 11.15 -10.13
CA ASP A 100 -15.22 12.45 -10.76
C ASP A 100 -14.28 13.50 -10.14
N GLU A 101 -14.22 13.56 -8.80
CA GLU A 101 -13.29 14.43 -8.08
C GLU A 101 -11.81 14.15 -8.45
N LEU A 102 -11.41 12.88 -8.50
CA LEU A 102 -10.05 12.47 -8.86
C LEU A 102 -9.70 12.90 -10.28
N VAL A 103 -10.62 12.67 -11.22
CA VAL A 103 -10.43 13.04 -12.62
C VAL A 103 -10.27 14.55 -12.75
N GLU A 104 -11.10 15.35 -12.09
CA GLU A 104 -10.96 16.81 -12.08
C GLU A 104 -9.62 17.26 -11.51
N SER A 105 -9.19 16.67 -10.39
CA SER A 105 -7.93 17.02 -9.73
C SER A 105 -6.70 16.63 -10.54
N VAL A 106 -6.71 15.50 -11.26
CA VAL A 106 -5.54 14.95 -11.96
C VAL A 106 -5.45 15.42 -13.41
N ARG A 107 -6.57 15.87 -14.00
CA ARG A 107 -6.64 16.36 -15.39
C ARG A 107 -5.58 17.42 -15.75
N PRO A 108 -5.24 18.41 -14.89
CA PRO A 108 -4.14 19.33 -15.18
C PRO A 108 -2.79 18.61 -15.33
N LEU A 109 -2.48 17.67 -14.43
CA LEU A 109 -1.25 16.87 -14.50
C LEU A 109 -1.20 15.98 -15.76
N ALA A 110 -2.35 15.40 -16.13
CA ALA A 110 -2.48 14.60 -17.34
C ALA A 110 -2.24 15.44 -18.61
N LYS A 111 -2.80 16.65 -18.64
CA LYS A 111 -2.60 17.62 -19.73
C LYS A 111 -1.14 18.02 -19.87
N ASP A 112 -0.49 18.36 -18.76
CA ASP A 112 0.93 18.77 -18.76
C ASP A 112 1.85 17.62 -19.18
N ALA A 113 1.47 16.38 -18.89
CA ALA A 113 2.16 15.17 -19.33
C ALA A 113 1.79 14.70 -20.74
N GLY A 114 0.95 15.44 -21.47
CA GLY A 114 0.52 15.12 -22.84
C GLY A 114 -0.31 13.83 -22.93
N LYS A 115 -1.04 13.47 -21.87
CA LYS A 115 -1.94 12.30 -21.83
C LYS A 115 -3.35 12.66 -22.30
N GLY A 116 -4.13 11.64 -22.62
CA GLY A 116 -5.55 11.80 -22.94
C GLY A 116 -6.30 12.47 -21.78
N LEU A 117 -7.33 13.25 -22.13
CA LEU A 117 -8.16 13.98 -21.17
C LEU A 117 -9.53 13.30 -20.97
N GLY A 118 -9.77 12.12 -21.55
CA GLY A 118 -10.93 11.31 -21.20
C GLY A 118 -10.86 10.88 -19.74
N ALA A 119 -12.00 10.64 -19.09
CA ALA A 119 -12.03 10.19 -17.69
C ALA A 119 -11.17 8.92 -17.49
N ASP A 120 -11.31 7.95 -18.40
CA ASP A 120 -10.56 6.69 -18.39
C ASP A 120 -9.04 6.91 -18.59
N ASP A 121 -8.65 7.84 -19.47
CA ASP A 121 -7.24 8.18 -19.71
C ASP A 121 -6.62 8.84 -18.47
N VAL A 122 -7.35 9.76 -17.83
CA VAL A 122 -6.91 10.45 -16.62
C VAL A 122 -6.78 9.46 -15.46
N MET A 123 -7.72 8.54 -15.29
CA MET A 123 -7.62 7.48 -14.27
C MET A 123 -6.46 6.53 -14.53
N THR A 124 -6.22 6.17 -15.79
CA THR A 124 -5.04 5.37 -16.19
C THR A 124 -3.73 6.11 -15.85
N TYR A 125 -3.71 7.42 -16.06
CA TYR A 125 -2.56 8.24 -15.69
C TYR A 125 -2.39 8.36 -14.17
N PHE A 126 -3.48 8.56 -13.42
CA PHE A 126 -3.47 8.53 -11.96
C PHE A 126 -2.86 7.24 -11.43
N ASN A 127 -3.30 6.08 -11.92
CA ASN A 127 -2.75 4.77 -11.54
C ASN A 127 -1.25 4.66 -11.87
N THR A 128 -0.80 5.29 -12.96
CA THR A 128 0.62 5.36 -13.31
C THR A 128 1.41 6.19 -12.30
N LEU A 129 0.88 7.33 -11.87
CA LEU A 129 1.48 8.18 -10.84
C LEU A 129 1.53 7.46 -9.49
N VAL A 130 0.45 6.78 -9.09
CA VAL A 130 0.42 5.94 -7.89
C VAL A 130 1.55 4.91 -7.92
N ARG A 131 1.68 4.15 -9.01
CA ARG A 131 2.75 3.15 -9.16
C ARG A 131 4.17 3.74 -9.16
N HIS A 132 4.31 5.02 -9.51
CA HIS A 132 5.60 5.70 -9.53
C HIS A 132 5.99 6.28 -8.17
N HIS A 133 5.00 6.76 -7.41
CA HIS A 133 5.22 7.53 -6.18
C HIS A 133 4.93 6.76 -4.90
N LEU A 134 4.06 5.73 -4.93
CA LEU A 134 3.72 4.93 -3.78
C LEU A 134 4.69 3.75 -3.63
N ARG A 135 5.23 3.57 -2.43
CA ARG A 135 6.07 2.44 -2.03
C ARG A 135 5.42 1.73 -0.87
N LEU A 136 5.06 0.46 -1.06
CA LEU A 136 4.49 -0.35 0.01
C LEU A 136 5.60 -1.08 0.78
N LEU A 137 5.64 -0.86 2.09
CA LEU A 137 6.52 -1.56 3.02
C LEU A 137 5.68 -2.40 3.97
N VAL A 138 5.78 -3.72 3.83
CA VAL A 138 5.12 -4.67 4.72
C VAL A 138 6.14 -5.20 5.73
N ALA A 139 5.86 -5.10 7.02
CA ALA A 139 6.70 -5.65 8.08
C ALA A 139 6.00 -6.79 8.80
N ILE A 140 6.61 -7.98 8.79
CA ILE A 140 6.05 -9.19 9.43
C ILE A 140 6.99 -9.62 10.56
N ILE A 141 6.43 -10.03 11.71
CA ILE A 141 7.24 -10.62 12.78
C ILE A 141 7.71 -12.03 12.39
N ALA A 142 9.00 -12.30 12.51
CA ALA A 142 9.61 -13.57 12.09
C ALA A 142 8.97 -14.81 12.73
N LEU A 143 8.47 -14.69 13.97
CA LEU A 143 7.77 -15.78 14.65
C LEU A 143 6.46 -16.18 13.94
N ALA A 144 5.77 -15.24 13.30
CA ALA A 144 4.58 -15.54 12.51
C ALA A 144 4.90 -16.42 11.30
N VAL A 145 6.08 -16.22 10.68
CA VAL A 145 6.56 -17.03 9.54
C VAL A 145 6.87 -18.46 9.97
N LEU A 146 7.49 -18.64 11.15
CA LEU A 146 7.79 -19.97 11.70
C LEU A 146 6.50 -20.75 11.97
N ASN A 147 5.51 -20.14 12.61
CA ASN A 147 4.22 -20.78 12.88
C ASN A 147 3.46 -21.16 11.59
N ALA A 148 3.51 -20.31 10.56
CA ALA A 148 2.92 -20.62 9.26
C ALA A 148 3.62 -21.80 8.56
N SER A 149 4.94 -21.94 8.75
CA SER A 149 5.72 -23.05 8.18
C SER A 149 5.50 -24.39 8.91
N GLU A 150 5.24 -24.34 10.22
CA GLU A 150 4.99 -25.53 11.05
C GLU A 150 3.55 -26.07 10.90
N GLY A 151 2.61 -25.24 10.47
CA GLY A 151 1.21 -25.63 10.22
C GLY A 151 0.98 -26.51 8.97
N ASN A 152 2.04 -26.86 8.22
CA ASN A 152 1.91 -27.72 7.02
C ASN A 152 1.99 -29.21 7.39
N PRO A 153 0.88 -29.98 7.38
CA PRO A 153 0.88 -31.40 7.75
C PRO A 153 1.73 -32.27 6.82
N ALA A 154 2.12 -31.79 5.63
CA ALA A 154 2.88 -32.55 4.64
C ALA A 154 4.36 -32.79 5.02
N ARG A 155 4.92 -32.12 6.04
CA ARG A 155 6.33 -32.29 6.44
C ARG A 155 6.58 -33.17 7.66
N ARG A 156 5.53 -33.72 8.30
CA ARG A 156 5.69 -34.68 9.42
C ARG A 156 6.29 -36.03 9.01
N HIS A 157 6.35 -36.34 7.72
CA HIS A 157 6.84 -37.63 7.21
C HIS A 157 8.34 -37.69 6.85
N TYR A 158 9.10 -36.61 7.03
CA TYR A 158 10.54 -36.57 6.68
C TYR A 158 11.47 -36.38 7.89
N ARG A 159 11.04 -36.80 9.09
CA ARG A 159 11.91 -36.90 10.27
C ARG A 159 11.83 -38.30 10.87
N THR A 160 12.58 -39.21 10.28
CA THR A 160 13.17 -40.40 10.92
C THR A 160 14.49 -40.68 10.23
#